data_AF-A0A812XIE4-F1
#
_entry.id   AF-A0A812XIE4-F1
#
_cell.length_a   1.000
_cell.length_b   1.000
_cell.length_c   1.000
_cell.angle_alpha   90.00
_cell.angle_beta   90.00
_cell.angle_gamma   90.00
#
_symmetry.space_group_name_H-M   'P 1'
#
loop_
_entity.id
_entity.type
_entity.pdbx_description
1 polymer ?
#
loop_
_entity_poly.entity_id
_entity_poly.type
_entity_poly.pdbx_seq_one_letter_code
_entity_poly.pdbx_strand_id
1 'polypeptide(L)'
;MVPSMAATSPEVATKRRKVTPPGASTIAPSSQCRLLQDFEDGENCDFVATVAKIEGYEEQPWTEETGHERDEPYGGGCAKVGFPQAADSDATAVDKRPPKRSRQDPQRSSAEACYSNSFDALTPEEFDWFTRVPRFLAKEIGLEFERLPAKQCVHVFHQRYLTGQQVDYRYDTRELSTGEVVARLVTPSFYDRIFEGPSRSDAKEAMVAVAEHVFIKDLQVNRAASRLTPAIDRIRRHVTNMLERPGLKASLTRGGVNIKMLTQDSIKAIFQGFQGKGCRTALWDGNQ
;
A
#
# COMPACT_ATOMS: atom_id res chain seq x y z
N MET A 1 -6.88 54.30 63.84
CA MET A 1 -5.85 55.28 63.44
C MET A 1 -4.64 54.52 62.98
N VAL A 2 -4.29 54.67 61.70
CA VAL A 2 -3.19 54.01 60.99
C VAL A 2 -1.98 54.95 60.98
N PRO A 3 -0.74 54.43 61.05
CA PRO A 3 0.19 54.60 59.92
C PRO A 3 0.86 53.25 59.61
N SER A 4 0.67 52.63 58.44
CA SER A 4 1.30 52.94 57.15
C SER A 4 2.83 53.02 57.27
N MET A 5 3.48 51.85 57.19
CA MET A 5 4.92 51.73 56.97
C MET A 5 5.15 51.14 55.58
N ALA A 6 5.96 51.86 54.82
CA ALA A 6 6.38 51.54 53.47
C ALA A 6 7.82 51.00 53.44
N ALA A 7 8.17 50.42 52.28
CA ALA A 7 9.49 49.98 51.80
C ALA A 7 9.96 48.62 52.38
N THR A 8 10.60 47.72 51.61
CA THR A 8 11.53 47.95 50.49
C THR A 8 11.59 46.72 49.58
N SER A 9 11.52 46.92 48.26
CA SER A 9 11.77 45.89 47.24
C SER A 9 13.29 45.66 47.04
N PRO A 10 13.77 44.42 46.89
CA PRO A 10 15.15 44.17 46.47
C PRO A 10 15.30 44.22 44.95
N GLU A 11 16.19 45.09 44.51
CA GLU A 11 16.64 45.33 43.14
C GLU A 11 17.59 44.20 42.70
N VAL A 12 17.18 43.42 41.69
CA VAL A 12 18.02 42.37 41.09
C VAL A 12 18.89 42.99 40.00
N ALA A 13 20.18 43.12 40.29
CA ALA A 13 21.19 43.64 39.37
C ALA A 13 21.50 42.66 38.22
N THR A 14 21.08 43.02 37.02
CA THR A 14 21.44 42.31 35.78
C THR A 14 22.87 42.65 35.35
N LYS A 15 23.84 41.79 35.66
CA LYS A 15 25.21 41.89 35.10
C LYS A 15 25.20 41.52 33.61
N ARG A 16 25.18 42.54 32.74
CA ARG A 16 25.56 42.40 31.32
C ARG A 16 27.06 42.09 31.21
N ARG A 17 27.41 40.84 30.85
CA ARG A 17 28.76 40.52 30.36
C ARG A 17 28.89 41.01 28.93
N LYS A 18 29.80 41.96 28.73
CA LYS A 18 30.31 42.43 27.43
C LYS A 18 31.25 41.36 26.89
N VAL A 19 30.79 40.57 25.91
CA VAL A 19 31.64 39.62 25.17
C VAL A 19 32.02 40.30 23.86
N THR A 20 33.30 40.65 23.74
CA THR A 20 33.92 41.11 22.49
C THR A 20 34.22 39.88 21.61
N PRO A 21 33.92 39.92 20.31
CA PRO A 21 34.15 38.78 19.41
C PRO A 21 35.65 38.66 19.05
N PRO A 22 36.23 37.45 19.04
CA PRO A 22 37.52 37.22 18.40
C PRO A 22 37.33 36.87 16.93
N GLY A 23 38.08 37.58 16.08
CA GLY A 23 38.79 37.00 14.95
C GLY A 23 37.97 36.55 13.74
N ALA A 24 37.93 37.42 12.73
CA ALA A 24 37.70 37.02 11.36
C ALA A 24 38.77 36.00 10.93
N SER A 25 38.35 34.77 10.64
CA SER A 25 39.12 33.83 9.82
C SER A 25 38.37 33.62 8.51
N THR A 26 38.99 34.11 7.46
CA THR A 26 38.65 33.91 6.06
C THR A 26 38.59 32.40 5.77
N ILE A 27 37.40 31.87 5.52
CA ILE A 27 37.18 30.54 4.95
C ILE A 27 36.40 30.74 3.65
N ALA A 28 36.96 30.21 2.57
CA ALA A 28 36.43 30.26 1.22
C ALA A 28 35.02 29.64 1.12
N PRO A 29 34.15 30.12 0.20
CA PRO A 29 32.85 29.51 -0.01
C PRO A 29 33.03 28.18 -0.77
N SER A 30 32.97 27.06 -0.05
CA SER A 30 32.75 25.75 -0.67
C SER A 30 31.29 25.63 -1.05
N SER A 31 31.06 25.64 -2.36
CA SER A 31 29.87 25.22 -3.06
C SER A 31 29.25 23.93 -2.50
N GLN A 32 28.00 24.00 -2.03
CA GLN A 32 26.89 23.05 -2.27
C GLN A 32 25.79 23.21 -1.20
N CYS A 33 25.01 24.27 -1.33
CA CYS A 33 23.63 24.34 -0.82
C CYS A 33 22.81 25.18 -1.80
N ARG A 34 22.44 24.55 -2.93
CA ARG A 34 21.41 25.00 -3.87
C ARG A 34 20.81 23.75 -4.50
N LEU A 35 19.71 23.28 -3.95
CA LEU A 35 18.88 22.22 -4.56
C LEU A 35 17.44 22.36 -4.04
N LEU A 36 16.90 23.58 -4.15
CA LEU A 36 15.46 23.87 -4.02
C LEU A 36 15.20 25.22 -4.70
N GLN A 37 15.34 25.24 -6.02
CA GLN A 37 14.81 26.20 -7.00
C GLN A 37 15.41 25.80 -8.35
N ASP A 38 14.62 25.90 -9.43
CA ASP A 38 14.90 25.47 -10.80
C ASP A 38 14.28 24.10 -11.16
N PHE A 39 12.94 24.08 -11.29
CA PHE A 39 12.21 23.17 -12.17
C PHE A 39 11.01 23.93 -12.76
N GLU A 40 11.29 25.09 -13.34
CA GLU A 40 10.42 25.75 -14.30
C GLU A 40 11.28 26.02 -15.54
N ASP A 41 10.71 25.65 -16.69
CA ASP A 41 11.18 25.87 -18.06
C ASP A 41 12.37 25.05 -18.57
N GLY A 42 12.04 24.03 -19.38
CA GLY A 42 13.01 23.23 -20.11
C GLY A 42 12.35 22.12 -20.90
N GLU A 43 11.81 22.48 -22.06
CA GLU A 43 11.28 21.60 -23.09
C GLU A 43 12.18 20.40 -23.39
N ASN A 44 11.51 19.33 -23.84
CA ASN A 44 11.98 18.30 -24.77
C ASN A 44 12.04 16.86 -24.21
N CYS A 45 10.86 16.22 -24.19
CA CYS A 45 10.71 14.80 -24.49
C CYS A 45 9.50 14.67 -25.44
N ASP A 46 9.78 14.85 -26.73
CA ASP A 46 8.89 14.52 -27.85
C ASP A 46 8.53 13.03 -27.85
N PHE A 47 7.62 12.64 -26.95
CA PHE A 47 6.96 11.33 -27.00
C PHE A 47 5.43 11.44 -26.88
N VAL A 48 4.90 12.67 -26.85
CA VAL A 48 3.44 12.95 -26.76
C VAL A 48 2.82 13.19 -28.15
N ALA A 49 3.62 13.36 -29.20
CA ALA A 49 3.11 13.69 -30.55
C ALA A 49 2.61 12.49 -31.39
N THR A 50 2.71 11.24 -30.91
CA THR A 50 2.17 10.07 -31.63
C THR A 50 0.77 9.64 -31.16
N VAL A 51 0.20 10.31 -30.14
CA VAL A 51 -1.12 9.93 -29.57
C VAL A 51 -2.27 10.83 -30.06
N ALA A 52 -1.97 11.92 -30.77
CA ALA A 52 -3.00 12.85 -31.28
C ALA A 52 -3.48 12.57 -32.73
N LYS A 53 -3.39 11.32 -33.21
CA LYS A 53 -3.85 10.96 -34.57
C LYS A 53 -4.65 9.65 -34.65
N ILE A 54 -5.41 9.35 -33.61
CA ILE A 54 -6.50 8.37 -33.67
C ILE A 54 -7.77 9.05 -33.15
N GLU A 55 -8.21 10.07 -33.88
CA GLU A 55 -9.61 10.52 -33.82
C GLU A 55 -10.44 9.49 -34.60
N GLY A 56 -11.33 8.79 -33.92
CA GLY A 56 -12.24 7.84 -34.55
C GLY A 56 -12.67 6.64 -33.72
N TYR A 57 -12.80 6.76 -32.39
CA TYR A 57 -13.52 5.77 -31.61
C TYR A 57 -14.73 6.45 -30.95
N GLU A 58 -15.89 6.34 -31.61
CA GLU A 58 -17.18 6.59 -31.00
C GLU A 58 -17.35 5.66 -29.79
N GLU A 59 -17.53 6.24 -28.61
CA GLU A 59 -17.94 5.49 -27.42
C GLU A 59 -19.37 4.96 -27.66
N GLN A 60 -19.51 3.64 -27.79
CA GLN A 60 -20.82 3.02 -27.70
C GLN A 60 -21.27 3.03 -26.23
N PRO A 61 -22.48 3.53 -25.92
CA PRO A 61 -23.02 3.48 -24.57
C PRO A 61 -23.33 2.04 -24.19
N TRP A 62 -22.84 1.61 -23.03
CA TRP A 62 -23.22 0.35 -22.41
C TRP A 62 -24.69 0.46 -21.97
N THR A 63 -25.56 -0.34 -22.57
CA THR A 63 -26.95 -0.47 -22.14
C THR A 63 -27.01 -1.26 -20.83
N GLU A 64 -27.59 -0.64 -19.81
CA GLU A 64 -28.01 -1.30 -18.57
C GLU A 64 -29.07 -2.36 -18.90
N GLU A 65 -28.71 -3.64 -18.79
CA GLU A 65 -29.71 -4.70 -18.75
C GLU A 65 -30.29 -4.85 -17.35
N THR A 66 -31.60 -4.61 -17.33
CA THR A 66 -32.57 -4.70 -16.25
C THR A 66 -32.69 -6.09 -15.62
N GLY A 67 -32.77 -6.08 -14.29
CA GLY A 67 -33.57 -6.92 -13.39
C GLY A 67 -34.04 -8.31 -13.85
N HIS A 68 -33.57 -9.32 -13.13
CA HIS A 68 -34.36 -10.53 -12.88
C HIS A 68 -34.40 -10.83 -11.38
N GLU A 69 -35.54 -10.49 -10.78
CA GLU A 69 -36.01 -11.06 -9.52
C GLU A 69 -36.06 -12.58 -9.65
N ARG A 70 -35.41 -13.29 -8.72
CA ARG A 70 -35.69 -14.69 -8.45
C ARG A 70 -36.19 -14.80 -7.02
N ASP A 71 -37.47 -15.10 -6.94
CA ASP A 71 -38.17 -15.58 -5.75
C ASP A 71 -37.50 -16.86 -5.23
N GLU A 72 -37.03 -16.86 -3.99
CA GLU A 72 -36.73 -18.07 -3.23
C GLU A 72 -37.88 -18.35 -2.25
N PRO A 73 -38.51 -19.54 -2.30
CA PRO A 73 -39.45 -19.95 -1.27
C PRO A 73 -38.70 -20.57 -0.08
N TYR A 74 -38.91 -19.97 1.09
CA TYR A 74 -38.65 -20.58 2.40
C TYR A 74 -39.50 -21.86 2.56
N GLY A 75 -38.83 -23.00 2.73
CA GLY A 75 -39.45 -24.28 3.10
C GLY A 75 -38.57 -25.03 4.10
N GLY A 76 -39.08 -25.21 5.32
CA GLY A 76 -38.34 -25.75 6.46
C GLY A 76 -38.11 -27.25 6.47
N GLY A 77 -37.56 -27.75 7.58
CA GLY A 77 -37.53 -29.19 7.86
C GLY A 77 -36.42 -29.62 8.81
N CYS A 78 -36.79 -29.84 10.07
CA CYS A 78 -36.03 -30.56 11.08
C CYS A 78 -35.57 -31.95 10.61
N ALA A 79 -34.35 -32.35 10.97
CA ALA A 79 -34.04 -33.73 11.36
C ALA A 79 -32.81 -33.79 12.28
N LYS A 80 -33.06 -34.10 13.56
CA LYS A 80 -32.06 -34.60 14.50
C LYS A 80 -31.64 -35.99 14.03
N VAL A 81 -30.34 -36.23 13.85
CA VAL A 81 -29.80 -37.58 13.65
C VAL A 81 -28.89 -37.89 14.84
N GLY A 82 -29.25 -38.97 15.54
CA GLY A 82 -28.60 -39.43 16.76
C GLY A 82 -27.23 -40.06 16.51
N PHE A 83 -26.36 -39.90 17.51
CA PHE A 83 -25.12 -40.64 17.65
C PHE A 83 -25.41 -42.05 18.18
N PRO A 84 -24.85 -43.11 17.58
CA PRO A 84 -24.67 -44.36 18.28
C PRO A 84 -23.27 -44.45 18.91
N GLN A 85 -23.26 -44.74 20.22
CA GLN A 85 -22.14 -45.33 20.96
C GLN A 85 -22.10 -46.85 20.73
N ALA A 86 -20.92 -47.38 20.45
CA ALA A 86 -20.44 -48.75 20.73
C ALA A 86 -19.04 -48.85 20.10
N ALA A 87 -18.08 -49.64 20.54
CA ALA A 87 -17.78 -50.38 21.76
C ALA A 87 -16.34 -50.88 21.54
N ASP A 88 -15.64 -51.21 22.62
CA ASP A 88 -14.30 -51.79 22.62
C ASP A 88 -14.20 -53.07 21.79
N SER A 89 -13.09 -53.26 21.08
CA SER A 89 -12.61 -54.57 20.62
C SER A 89 -11.11 -54.52 20.32
N ASP A 90 -10.35 -55.18 21.20
CA ASP A 90 -9.03 -55.72 20.94
C ASP A 90 -9.00 -56.55 19.64
N ALA A 91 -8.01 -56.29 18.78
CA ALA A 91 -7.52 -57.28 17.81
C ALA A 91 -6.12 -56.92 17.33
N THR A 92 -5.18 -57.74 17.76
CA THR A 92 -3.81 -57.87 17.26
C THR A 92 -3.78 -58.10 15.75
N ALA A 93 -3.20 -57.15 15.00
CA ALA A 93 -2.98 -57.29 13.56
C ALA A 93 -1.48 -57.17 13.22
N VAL A 94 -0.99 -58.27 12.66
CA VAL A 94 0.38 -58.59 12.26
C VAL A 94 0.94 -57.56 11.25
N ASP A 95 2.09 -56.99 11.59
CA ASP A 95 2.93 -56.14 10.75
C ASP A 95 3.46 -56.95 9.55
N LYS A 96 2.80 -56.80 8.39
CA LYS A 96 3.31 -57.25 7.08
C LYS A 96 3.59 -56.03 6.21
N ARG A 97 4.63 -55.27 6.55
CA ARG A 97 5.20 -54.26 5.63
C ARG A 97 5.80 -54.96 4.40
N PRO A 98 5.35 -54.62 3.18
CA PRO A 98 6.01 -55.07 1.98
C PRO A 98 7.41 -54.42 1.87
N PRO A 99 8.39 -55.10 1.26
CA PRO A 99 9.75 -54.58 1.12
C PRO A 99 9.74 -53.27 0.34
N LYS A 100 10.44 -52.26 0.88
CA LYS A 100 10.68 -50.96 0.24
C LYS A 100 11.33 -51.21 -1.12
N ARG A 101 10.54 -51.13 -2.19
CA ARG A 101 11.09 -50.96 -3.55
C ARG A 101 11.86 -49.64 -3.55
N SER A 102 13.18 -49.76 -3.58
CA SER A 102 14.09 -48.71 -3.98
C SER A 102 13.65 -48.23 -5.37
N ARG A 103 12.84 -47.18 -5.41
CA ARG A 103 12.72 -46.34 -6.60
C ARG A 103 14.05 -45.62 -6.68
N GLN A 104 14.94 -46.15 -7.51
CA GLN A 104 15.95 -45.32 -8.13
C GLN A 104 15.18 -44.24 -8.88
N ASP A 105 15.20 -43.03 -8.33
CA ASP A 105 14.73 -41.85 -9.05
C ASP A 105 15.56 -41.80 -10.33
N PRO A 106 14.93 -41.93 -11.53
CA PRO A 106 15.64 -41.67 -12.75
C PRO A 106 16.14 -40.24 -12.62
N GLN A 107 17.46 -40.08 -12.80
CA GLN A 107 18.13 -38.79 -12.83
C GLN A 107 17.19 -37.77 -13.44
N ARG A 108 16.73 -36.85 -12.60
CA ARG A 108 16.08 -35.62 -13.00
C ARG A 108 17.18 -34.82 -13.68
N SER A 109 17.54 -35.26 -14.89
CA SER A 109 18.44 -34.58 -15.79
C SER A 109 17.87 -33.19 -15.92
N SER A 110 18.59 -32.26 -15.32
CA SER A 110 18.63 -30.84 -15.64
C SER A 110 17.88 -30.51 -16.93
N ALA A 111 16.56 -30.38 -16.83
CA ALA A 111 15.82 -29.51 -17.68
C ALA A 111 15.87 -28.16 -16.96
N GLU A 112 17.06 -27.56 -16.98
CA GLU A 112 17.16 -26.11 -17.19
C GLU A 112 16.52 -25.84 -18.56
N ALA A 113 15.20 -26.07 -18.66
CA ALA A 113 14.40 -25.47 -19.68
C ALA A 113 14.59 -23.99 -19.40
N CYS A 114 15.37 -23.35 -20.26
CA CYS A 114 15.52 -21.91 -20.31
C CYS A 114 14.11 -21.34 -20.14
N TYR A 115 13.80 -20.84 -18.94
CA TYR A 115 12.61 -20.06 -18.73
C TYR A 115 12.88 -18.79 -19.54
N SER A 116 12.45 -18.80 -20.81
CA SER A 116 12.35 -17.59 -21.60
C SER A 116 11.61 -16.56 -20.76
N ASN A 117 11.99 -15.27 -20.88
CA ASN A 117 11.30 -14.25 -20.11
C ASN A 117 9.81 -14.41 -20.38
N SER A 118 8.99 -14.44 -19.32
CA SER A 118 7.58 -14.85 -19.43
C SER A 118 6.79 -14.02 -20.47
N PHE A 119 7.27 -12.81 -20.74
CA PHE A 119 6.73 -11.90 -21.75
C PHE A 119 7.15 -12.22 -23.19
N ASP A 120 8.29 -12.88 -23.43
CA ASP A 120 8.77 -13.24 -24.77
C ASP A 120 7.85 -14.29 -25.44
N ALA A 121 7.08 -15.02 -24.62
CA ALA A 121 6.12 -16.01 -25.08
C ALA A 121 4.73 -15.43 -25.40
N LEU A 122 4.52 -14.12 -25.16
CA LEU A 122 3.28 -13.44 -25.49
C LEU A 122 3.30 -12.96 -26.94
N THR A 123 2.16 -13.05 -27.59
CA THR A 123 1.95 -12.34 -28.86
C THR A 123 1.99 -10.82 -28.64
N PRO A 124 2.31 -10.02 -29.66
CA PRO A 124 2.29 -8.56 -29.55
C PRO A 124 0.96 -7.99 -29.05
N GLU A 125 -0.16 -8.61 -29.42
CA GLU A 125 -1.51 -8.21 -28.97
C GLU A 125 -1.72 -8.48 -27.47
N GLU A 126 -1.28 -9.65 -27.00
CA GLU A 126 -1.34 -10.01 -25.57
C GLU A 126 -0.44 -9.08 -24.75
N PHE A 127 0.77 -8.80 -25.26
CA PHE A 127 1.70 -7.86 -24.63
C PHE A 127 1.14 -6.44 -24.57
N ASP A 128 0.63 -5.91 -25.70
CA ASP A 128 0.02 -4.58 -25.77
C ASP A 128 -1.19 -4.46 -24.82
N TRP A 129 -1.90 -5.55 -24.57
CA TRP A 129 -2.96 -5.53 -23.57
C TRP A 129 -2.43 -5.35 -22.15
N PHE A 130 -1.34 -6.02 -21.77
CA PHE A 130 -0.71 -5.82 -20.44
C PHE A 130 -0.21 -4.40 -20.25
N THR A 131 0.33 -3.77 -21.30
CA THR A 131 0.83 -2.38 -21.24
C THR A 131 -0.29 -1.35 -21.23
N ARG A 132 -1.52 -1.71 -21.62
CA ARG A 132 -2.72 -0.85 -21.50
C ARG A 132 -3.34 -0.83 -20.11
N VAL A 133 -3.09 -1.84 -19.27
CA VAL A 133 -3.67 -1.92 -17.90
C VAL A 133 -3.40 -0.66 -17.06
N PRO A 134 -2.18 -0.08 -17.04
CA PRO A 134 -1.93 1.19 -16.35
C PRO A 134 -2.79 2.37 -16.85
N ARG A 135 -3.30 2.32 -18.09
CA ARG A 135 -4.22 3.36 -18.62
C ARG A 135 -5.63 3.19 -18.04
N PHE A 136 -6.14 1.96 -17.99
CA PHE A 136 -7.46 1.68 -17.41
C PHE A 136 -7.52 1.96 -15.91
N LEU A 137 -6.46 1.59 -15.19
CA LEU A 137 -6.35 1.81 -13.76
C LEU A 137 -5.83 3.22 -13.39
N ALA A 138 -5.61 4.10 -14.37
CA ALA A 138 -5.15 5.46 -14.11
C ALA A 138 -6.15 6.25 -13.25
N LYS A 139 -7.45 5.98 -13.40
CA LYS A 139 -8.52 6.59 -12.60
C LYS A 139 -8.50 6.14 -11.13
N GLU A 140 -7.80 5.06 -10.80
CA GLU A 140 -7.64 4.55 -9.43
C GLU A 140 -6.33 5.03 -8.77
N ILE A 141 -5.53 5.84 -9.47
CA ILE A 141 -4.37 6.50 -8.88
C ILE A 141 -4.86 7.50 -7.84
N GLY A 142 -4.18 7.49 -6.70
CA GLY A 142 -4.52 8.35 -5.58
C GLY A 142 -5.47 7.68 -4.58
N LEU A 143 -5.54 8.27 -3.39
CA LEU A 143 -6.43 7.85 -2.31
C LEU A 143 -7.26 9.05 -1.85
N GLU A 144 -8.57 8.96 -1.99
CA GLU A 144 -9.52 9.94 -1.47
C GLU A 144 -9.93 9.54 -0.04
N PHE A 145 -9.59 10.38 0.93
CA PHE A 145 -9.87 10.11 2.34
C PHE A 145 -11.35 10.26 2.73
N GLU A 146 -12.14 11.01 1.95
CA GLU A 146 -13.54 11.33 2.27
C GLU A 146 -14.48 10.12 2.17
N ARG A 147 -14.06 9.06 1.46
CA ARG A 147 -14.91 7.87 1.22
C ARG A 147 -14.80 6.80 2.30
N LEU A 148 -13.90 6.97 3.28
CA LEU A 148 -13.54 5.94 4.23
C LEU A 148 -13.52 6.48 5.67
N PRO A 149 -13.81 5.63 6.67
CA PRO A 149 -13.58 5.96 8.07
C PRO A 149 -12.12 6.34 8.34
N ALA A 150 -11.87 7.31 9.21
CA ALA A 150 -10.52 7.86 9.44
C ALA A 150 -9.45 6.80 9.78
N LYS A 151 -9.78 5.81 10.62
CA LYS A 151 -8.85 4.71 10.92
C LYS A 151 -8.56 3.82 9.72
N GLN A 152 -9.56 3.62 8.84
CA GLN A 152 -9.40 2.85 7.62
C GLN A 152 -8.58 3.63 6.59
N CYS A 153 -8.69 4.96 6.54
CA CYS A 153 -7.82 5.82 5.72
C CYS A 153 -6.34 5.60 6.03
N VAL A 154 -5.95 5.59 7.31
CA VAL A 154 -4.57 5.30 7.73
C VAL A 154 -4.16 3.91 7.26
N HIS A 155 -5.02 2.91 7.46
CA HIS A 155 -4.74 1.54 7.04
C HIS A 155 -4.49 1.43 5.53
N VAL A 156 -5.42 1.94 4.72
CA VAL A 156 -5.38 1.86 3.26
C VAL A 156 -4.22 2.67 2.70
N PHE A 157 -3.91 3.83 3.31
CA PHE A 157 -2.73 4.62 2.95
C PHE A 157 -1.47 3.78 3.11
N HIS A 158 -1.21 3.21 4.30
CA HIS A 158 0.00 2.43 4.55
C HIS A 158 0.05 1.15 3.72
N GLN A 159 -1.07 0.45 3.55
CA GLN A 159 -1.16 -0.74 2.71
C GLN A 159 -0.74 -0.44 1.26
N ARG A 160 -1.20 0.69 0.71
CA ARG A 160 -0.87 1.12 -0.66
C ARG A 160 0.52 1.74 -0.76
N TYR A 161 1.01 2.39 0.29
CA TYR A 161 2.33 3.02 0.29
C TYR A 161 3.46 1.99 0.43
N LEU A 162 3.27 0.93 1.22
CA LEU A 162 4.28 -0.12 1.49
C LEU A 162 4.25 -1.30 0.50
N THR A 163 3.14 -1.50 -0.21
CA THR A 163 3.09 -2.37 -1.40
C THR A 163 3.43 -3.84 -1.12
N GLY A 164 2.66 -4.47 -0.23
CA GLY A 164 2.80 -5.90 0.06
C GLY A 164 3.78 -6.24 1.19
N GLN A 165 4.41 -5.24 1.81
CA GLN A 165 5.02 -5.40 3.13
C GLN A 165 3.96 -5.32 4.24
N GLN A 166 4.33 -5.82 5.42
CA GLN A 166 3.48 -5.70 6.60
C GLN A 166 3.26 -4.23 6.92
N VAL A 167 2.00 -3.86 7.11
CA VAL A 167 1.58 -2.51 7.47
C VAL A 167 2.20 -2.13 8.81
N ASP A 168 3.11 -1.16 8.80
CA ASP A 168 3.85 -0.72 9.98
C ASP A 168 3.41 0.68 10.41
N TYR A 169 2.34 0.74 11.20
CA TYR A 169 1.96 1.90 11.99
C TYR A 169 1.34 1.42 13.30
N ARG A 170 1.39 2.26 14.33
CA ARG A 170 0.72 1.98 15.61
C ARG A 170 0.17 3.22 16.28
N TYR A 171 -0.79 3.02 17.17
CA TYR A 171 -1.35 4.08 18.01
C TYR A 171 -0.82 3.91 19.43
N ASP A 172 -0.11 4.92 19.92
CA ASP A 172 0.33 5.01 21.30
C ASP A 172 -0.60 5.99 22.03
N THR A 173 -1.16 5.61 23.18
CA THR A 173 -2.06 6.47 23.97
C THR A 173 -1.44 6.84 25.30
N ARG A 174 -1.64 8.09 25.73
CA ARG A 174 -1.24 8.58 27.04
C ARG A 174 -2.42 9.23 27.75
N GLU A 175 -2.61 8.90 29.02
CA GLU A 175 -3.59 9.54 29.88
C GLU A 175 -2.96 10.76 30.55
N LEU A 176 -3.69 11.88 30.56
CA LEU A 176 -3.30 13.12 31.21
C LEU A 176 -3.81 13.14 32.65
N SER A 177 -3.20 14.00 33.48
CA SER A 177 -3.64 14.18 34.88
C SER A 177 -5.08 14.68 35.03
N THR A 178 -5.68 15.19 33.95
CA THR A 178 -7.07 15.63 33.88
C THR A 178 -8.07 14.49 33.63
N GLY A 179 -7.59 13.26 33.40
CA GLY A 179 -8.41 12.12 32.98
C GLY A 179 -8.70 12.07 31.48
N GLU A 180 -8.17 13.02 30.70
CA GLU A 180 -8.28 12.99 29.24
C GLU A 180 -7.16 12.13 28.62
N VAL A 181 -7.45 11.48 27.51
CA VAL A 181 -6.52 10.64 26.74
C VAL A 181 -6.08 11.37 25.48
N VAL A 182 -4.77 11.36 25.22
CA VAL A 182 -4.14 11.82 23.98
C VAL A 182 -3.61 10.61 23.21
N ALA A 183 -3.89 10.54 21.91
CA ALA A 183 -3.35 9.51 21.03
C ALA A 183 -2.24 10.06 20.12
N ARG A 184 -1.24 9.22 19.88
CA ARG A 184 -0.14 9.42 18.95
C ARG A 184 -0.17 8.33 17.89
N LEU A 185 -0.22 8.71 16.63
CA LEU A 185 -0.05 7.78 15.51
C LEU A 185 1.42 7.79 15.09
N VAL A 186 2.10 6.67 15.30
CA VAL A 186 3.50 6.46 14.92
C VAL A 186 3.53 5.75 13.57
N THR A 187 4.20 6.34 12.60
CA THR A 187 4.29 5.86 11.22
C THR A 187 5.74 5.71 10.78
N PRO A 188 6.44 4.63 11.21
CA PRO A 188 7.84 4.39 10.83
C PRO A 188 8.01 4.40 9.31
N SER A 189 7.09 3.71 8.63
CA SER A 189 7.08 3.57 7.18
C SER A 189 6.73 4.86 6.41
N PHE A 190 6.54 5.99 7.08
CA PHE A 190 6.30 7.29 6.45
C PHE A 190 7.19 8.35 7.10
N TYR A 191 8.49 8.27 6.79
CA TYR A 191 9.55 9.16 7.28
C TYR A 191 9.66 9.22 8.82
N ASP A 192 9.43 8.08 9.50
CA ASP A 192 9.45 7.99 10.97
C ASP A 192 8.61 9.05 11.69
N ARG A 193 7.51 9.47 11.06
CA ARG A 193 6.68 10.57 11.56
C ARG A 193 5.80 10.12 12.73
N ILE A 194 5.53 11.08 13.61
CA ILE A 194 4.61 10.92 14.73
C ILE A 194 3.58 12.03 14.63
N PHE A 195 2.31 11.66 14.60
CA PHE A 195 1.17 12.57 14.61
C PHE A 195 0.54 12.53 15.98
N GLU A 196 0.37 13.68 16.63
CA GLU A 196 -0.28 13.77 17.94
C GLU A 196 -1.63 14.49 17.81
N GLY A 197 -2.70 13.83 18.27
CA GLY A 197 -4.06 14.34 18.19
C GLY A 197 -4.48 15.17 19.40
N PRO A 198 -5.65 15.82 19.34
CA PRO A 198 -6.23 16.50 20.49
C PRO A 198 -6.61 15.51 21.60
N SER A 199 -6.71 15.99 22.84
CA SER A 199 -7.20 15.19 23.97
C SER A 199 -8.70 14.87 23.84
N ARG A 200 -9.10 13.70 24.32
CA ARG A 200 -10.48 13.18 24.33
C ARG A 200 -10.75 12.42 25.61
N SER A 201 -12.01 12.18 25.96
CA SER A 201 -12.38 11.35 27.11
C SER A 201 -11.95 9.89 26.94
N ASP A 202 -12.05 9.37 25.72
CA ASP A 202 -11.81 7.96 25.43
C ASP A 202 -10.61 7.74 24.52
N ALA A 203 -9.85 6.66 24.77
CA ALA A 203 -8.73 6.25 23.92
C ALA A 203 -9.15 5.98 22.48
N LYS A 204 -10.34 5.39 22.25
CA LYS A 204 -10.86 5.13 20.90
C LYS A 204 -11.13 6.43 20.15
N GLU A 205 -11.73 7.41 20.80
CA GLU A 205 -12.01 8.72 20.23
C GLU A 205 -10.72 9.49 19.96
N ALA A 206 -9.74 9.43 20.86
CA ALA A 206 -8.44 10.03 20.66
C ALA A 206 -7.74 9.45 19.40
N MET A 207 -7.80 8.13 19.19
CA MET A 207 -7.26 7.48 18.00
C MET A 207 -7.96 7.91 16.71
N VAL A 208 -9.29 8.06 16.73
CA VAL A 208 -10.04 8.57 15.57
C VAL A 208 -9.68 10.03 15.31
N ALA A 209 -9.59 10.85 16.36
CA ALA A 209 -9.29 12.27 16.25
C ALA A 209 -7.88 12.54 15.69
N VAL A 210 -6.86 11.77 16.07
CA VAL A 210 -5.52 11.91 15.47
C VAL A 210 -5.52 11.53 13.99
N ALA A 211 -6.25 10.49 13.60
CA ALA A 211 -6.37 10.09 12.20
C ALA A 211 -7.10 11.17 11.38
N GLU A 212 -8.25 11.65 11.87
CA GLU A 212 -9.14 12.56 11.16
C GLU A 212 -8.61 14.00 11.09
N HIS A 213 -8.12 14.52 12.21
CA HIS A 213 -7.79 15.94 12.31
C HIS A 213 -6.32 16.24 12.07
N VAL A 214 -5.44 15.24 12.19
CA VAL A 214 -3.99 15.44 12.07
C VAL A 214 -3.44 14.70 10.86
N PHE A 215 -3.61 13.38 10.78
CA PHE A 215 -3.04 12.58 9.69
C PHE A 215 -3.67 12.92 8.33
N ILE A 216 -5.00 12.87 8.22
CA ILE A 216 -5.71 13.15 6.96
C ILE A 216 -5.52 14.60 6.50
N LYS A 217 -5.33 15.54 7.43
CA LYS A 217 -5.11 16.96 7.11
C LYS A 217 -3.65 17.31 6.85
N ASP A 218 -2.73 16.38 7.07
CA ASP A 218 -1.31 16.64 6.86
C ASP A 218 -0.99 16.81 5.37
N LEU A 219 -0.22 17.87 5.05
CA LEU A 219 0.08 18.22 3.66
C LEU A 219 0.93 17.15 2.96
N GLN A 220 1.90 16.54 3.66
CA GLN A 220 2.75 15.51 3.06
C GLN A 220 1.98 14.21 2.87
N VAL A 221 1.11 13.86 3.82
CA VAL A 221 0.20 12.71 3.68
C VAL A 221 -0.70 12.90 2.46
N ASN A 222 -1.32 14.08 2.28
CA ASN A 222 -2.16 14.35 1.11
C ASN A 222 -1.39 14.34 -0.22
N ARG A 223 -0.17 14.91 -0.24
CA ARG A 223 0.72 14.85 -1.40
C ARG A 223 1.10 13.42 -1.77
N ALA A 224 1.43 12.58 -0.79
CA ALA A 224 1.69 11.17 -1.02
C ALA A 224 0.42 10.42 -1.46
N ALA A 225 -0.71 10.67 -0.78
CA ALA A 225 -2.00 10.04 -1.02
C ALA A 225 -2.50 10.26 -2.44
N SER A 226 -2.39 11.49 -2.98
CA SER A 226 -2.75 11.81 -4.37
C SER A 226 -1.92 11.08 -5.44
N ARG A 227 -0.78 10.52 -5.05
CA ARG A 227 0.15 9.81 -5.93
C ARG A 227 0.28 8.33 -5.58
N LEU A 228 -0.61 7.75 -4.78
CA LEU A 228 -0.54 6.32 -4.48
C LEU A 228 -0.93 5.47 -5.70
N THR A 229 -0.17 4.40 -5.94
CA THR A 229 -0.55 3.38 -6.93
C THR A 229 -1.90 2.76 -6.56
N PRO A 230 -2.68 2.25 -7.52
CA PRO A 230 -3.88 1.46 -7.22
C PRO A 230 -3.58 0.33 -6.22
N ALA A 231 -4.59 -0.12 -5.49
CA ALA A 231 -4.41 -1.22 -4.55
C ALA A 231 -3.88 -2.47 -5.26
N ILE A 232 -2.88 -3.15 -4.69
CA ILE A 232 -2.24 -4.28 -5.36
C ILE A 232 -3.21 -5.42 -5.65
N ASP A 233 -4.24 -5.59 -4.81
CA ASP A 233 -5.31 -6.57 -5.04
C ASP A 233 -6.20 -6.22 -6.23
N ARG A 234 -6.32 -4.94 -6.61
CA ARG A 234 -7.01 -4.51 -7.84
C ARG A 234 -6.18 -4.86 -9.06
N ILE A 235 -4.88 -4.57 -9.02
CA ILE A 235 -3.92 -4.93 -10.08
C ILE A 235 -3.92 -6.46 -10.27
N ARG A 236 -3.80 -7.22 -9.17
CA ARG A 236 -3.83 -8.68 -9.19
C ARG A 236 -5.12 -9.22 -9.80
N ARG A 237 -6.29 -8.72 -9.37
CA ARG A 237 -7.58 -9.12 -9.94
C ARG A 237 -7.65 -8.87 -11.45
N HIS A 238 -7.17 -7.72 -11.90
CA HIS A 238 -7.17 -7.40 -13.33
C HIS A 238 -6.31 -8.37 -14.13
N VAL A 239 -5.09 -8.67 -13.65
CA VAL A 239 -4.19 -9.65 -14.27
C VAL A 239 -4.79 -11.06 -14.26
N THR A 240 -5.38 -11.49 -13.15
CA THR A 240 -6.02 -12.82 -13.05
C THR A 240 -7.18 -12.94 -14.04
N ASN A 241 -8.10 -11.98 -14.05
CA ASN A 241 -9.26 -11.98 -14.95
C ASN A 241 -8.83 -12.01 -16.42
N MET A 242 -7.71 -11.36 -16.77
CA MET A 242 -7.14 -11.44 -18.11
C MET A 242 -6.66 -12.86 -18.46
N LEU A 243 -5.92 -13.49 -17.54
CA LEU A 243 -5.39 -14.84 -17.75
C LEU A 243 -6.50 -15.90 -17.81
N GLU A 244 -7.67 -15.61 -17.25
CA GLU A 244 -8.85 -16.47 -17.32
C GLU A 244 -9.62 -16.37 -18.64
N ARG A 245 -9.20 -15.48 -19.57
CA ARG A 245 -9.81 -15.39 -20.90
C ARG A 245 -9.81 -16.77 -21.59
N PRO A 246 -10.95 -17.20 -22.17
CA PRO A 246 -11.06 -18.52 -22.79
C PRO A 246 -9.93 -18.77 -23.80
N GLY A 247 -9.27 -19.92 -23.68
CA GLY A 247 -8.19 -20.34 -24.58
C GLY A 247 -6.81 -19.76 -24.28
N LEU A 248 -6.69 -18.60 -23.62
CA LEU A 248 -5.40 -17.94 -23.35
C LEU A 248 -4.53 -18.79 -22.42
N LYS A 249 -5.04 -19.13 -21.23
CA LYS A 249 -4.32 -19.97 -20.26
C LYS A 249 -3.88 -21.32 -20.85
N ALA A 250 -4.74 -21.93 -21.65
CA ALA A 250 -4.45 -23.21 -22.32
C ALA A 250 -3.39 -23.03 -23.42
N SER A 251 -3.42 -21.93 -24.16
CA SER A 251 -2.41 -21.57 -25.16
C SER A 251 -1.03 -21.40 -24.51
N LEU A 252 -0.94 -20.58 -23.46
CA LEU A 252 0.28 -20.31 -22.72
C LEU A 252 0.85 -21.57 -22.06
N THR A 253 -0.02 -22.40 -21.47
CA THR A 253 0.40 -23.68 -20.87
C THR A 253 0.95 -24.65 -21.92
N ARG A 254 0.32 -24.75 -23.10
CA ARG A 254 0.85 -25.56 -24.22
C ARG A 254 2.17 -25.03 -24.75
N GLY A 255 2.38 -23.72 -24.71
CA GLY A 255 3.65 -23.06 -25.02
C GLY A 255 4.74 -23.24 -23.95
N GLY A 256 4.47 -23.97 -22.86
CA GLY A 256 5.43 -24.19 -21.78
C GLY A 256 5.60 -23.02 -20.81
N VAL A 257 4.72 -22.01 -20.87
CA VAL A 257 4.81 -20.82 -20.02
C VAL A 257 4.31 -21.13 -18.61
N ASN A 258 5.10 -20.75 -17.61
CA ASN A 258 4.68 -20.83 -16.22
C ASN A 258 3.74 -19.67 -15.88
N ILE A 259 2.43 -19.96 -15.83
CA ILE A 259 1.39 -18.96 -15.55
C ILE A 259 1.63 -18.21 -14.23
N LYS A 260 2.15 -18.87 -13.19
CA LYS A 260 2.40 -18.21 -11.90
C LYS A 260 3.48 -17.14 -12.01
N MET A 261 4.56 -17.46 -12.71
CA MET A 261 5.64 -16.51 -12.98
C MET A 261 5.13 -15.35 -13.83
N LEU A 262 4.40 -15.66 -14.91
CA LEU A 262 3.79 -14.64 -15.76
C LEU A 262 2.87 -13.70 -14.97
N THR A 263 2.01 -14.21 -14.09
CA THR A 263 1.15 -13.37 -13.24
C THR A 263 1.99 -12.43 -12.36
N GLN A 264 3.04 -12.93 -11.71
CA GLN A 264 3.91 -12.13 -10.87
C GLN A 264 4.65 -11.05 -11.66
N ASP A 265 5.20 -11.43 -12.82
CA ASP A 265 5.93 -10.53 -13.70
C ASP A 265 5.00 -9.47 -14.31
N SER A 266 3.77 -9.82 -14.70
CA SER A 266 2.73 -8.89 -15.13
C SER A 266 2.34 -7.90 -14.03
N ILE A 267 2.12 -8.37 -12.80
CA ILE A 267 1.80 -7.47 -11.68
C ILE A 267 2.96 -6.50 -11.44
N LYS A 268 4.19 -7.00 -11.42
CA LYS A 268 5.39 -6.17 -11.23
C LYS A 268 5.57 -5.16 -12.36
N ALA A 269 5.40 -5.55 -13.61
CA ALA A 269 5.51 -4.67 -14.77
C ALA A 269 4.44 -3.56 -14.75
N ILE A 270 3.18 -3.91 -14.48
CA ILE A 270 2.09 -2.93 -14.33
C ILE A 270 2.39 -1.97 -13.18
N PHE A 271 2.85 -2.51 -12.05
CA PHE A 271 3.20 -1.73 -10.87
C PHE A 271 4.33 -0.74 -11.15
N GLN A 272 5.40 -1.18 -11.82
CA GLN A 272 6.49 -0.32 -12.29
C GLN A 272 6.01 0.72 -13.31
N GLY A 273 5.03 0.38 -14.15
CA GLY A 273 4.41 1.33 -15.07
C GLY A 273 3.76 2.53 -14.37
N PHE A 274 3.26 2.36 -13.14
CA PHE A 274 2.74 3.49 -12.35
C PHE A 274 3.84 4.41 -11.80
N GLN A 275 5.07 3.91 -11.62
CA GLN A 275 6.21 4.75 -11.26
C GLN A 275 6.46 5.81 -12.34
N GLY A 276 6.44 5.41 -13.61
CA GLY A 276 6.57 6.33 -14.75
C GLY A 276 5.43 7.36 -14.84
N LYS A 277 4.30 7.12 -14.18
CA LYS A 277 3.17 8.05 -14.05
C LYS A 277 3.27 8.98 -12.83
N GLY A 278 4.40 8.97 -12.13
CA GLY A 278 4.62 9.79 -10.93
C GLY A 278 3.95 9.26 -9.67
N CYS A 279 3.53 7.99 -9.65
CA CYS A 279 3.07 7.37 -8.41
C CYS A 279 4.24 7.22 -7.42
N ARG A 280 3.93 7.22 -6.13
CA ARG A 280 4.87 7.21 -5.01
C ARG A 280 4.56 6.04 -4.08
N THR A 281 5.62 5.39 -3.61
CA THR A 281 5.58 4.27 -2.66
C THR A 281 6.76 4.44 -1.72
N ALA A 282 6.74 3.79 -0.56
CA ALA A 282 7.84 3.85 0.41
C ALA A 282 9.18 3.48 -0.24
N LEU A 283 9.18 2.40 -1.04
CA LEU A 283 10.33 1.94 -1.80
C LEU A 283 10.89 3.02 -2.75
N TRP A 284 10.03 3.72 -3.49
CA TRP A 284 10.46 4.74 -4.46
C TRP A 284 10.84 6.07 -3.80
N ASP A 285 10.36 6.29 -2.59
CA ASP A 285 10.67 7.47 -1.79
C ASP A 285 11.98 7.30 -1.00
N GLY A 286 12.60 6.10 -1.05
CA GLY A 286 13.79 5.77 -0.28
C GLY A 286 13.52 5.53 1.20
N ASN A 287 12.25 5.29 1.55
CA ASN A 287 11.82 5.02 2.92
C ASN A 287 11.63 3.51 3.10
N GLN A 288 12.61 2.84 3.73
CA GLN A 288 12.60 1.39 4.00
C GLN A 288 12.78 1.12 5.48
#